data_AF-A0A1W9MPS3-F1
#
_entry.id   AF-A0A1W9MPS3-F1
#
_cell.length_a   1.000
_cell.length_b   1.000
_cell.length_c   1.000
_cell.angle_alpha   90.00
_cell.angle_beta   90.00
_cell.angle_gamma   90.00
#
_symmetry.space_group_name_H-M   'P 1'
#
loop_
_entity.id
_entity.type
_entity.pdbx_description
1 polymer ?
#
loop_
_entity_poly.entity_id
_entity_poly.type
_entity_poly.pdbx_seq_one_letter_code
_entity_poly.pdbx_strand_id
1 'polypeptide(L)'
;MNPIGIRQAVQNLPQLIKYTPDNCEETIIVSDSGSVVMIDQHEWKKVRETLRLFVIKNLLTLYQKDIKIENTELCRILSALKRRFMI
;
A
#
# COMPACT_ATOMS: atom_id res chain seq x y z
N MET A 1 -4.02 0.64 -21.22
CA MET A 1 -2.59 0.94 -20.95
C MET A 1 -1.73 0.53 -22.15
N ASN A 2 -1.26 1.51 -22.92
CA ASN A 2 -0.43 1.29 -24.12
C ASN A 2 0.96 1.91 -23.89
N PRO A 3 2.05 1.11 -23.84
CA PRO A 3 3.39 1.66 -23.66
C PRO A 3 3.83 2.45 -24.89
N ILE A 4 4.46 3.60 -24.66
CA ILE A 4 5.03 4.44 -25.71
C ILE A 4 6.56 4.45 -25.61
N GLY A 5 7.24 4.49 -26.74
CA GLY A 5 8.69 4.59 -26.76
C GLY A 5 9.18 5.99 -26.36
N ILE A 6 10.36 6.08 -25.75
CA ILE A 6 10.98 7.35 -25.30
C ILE A 6 11.05 8.41 -26.40
N ARG A 7 11.32 8.02 -27.66
CA ARG A 7 11.35 8.96 -28.80
C ARG A 7 9.99 9.58 -29.07
N GLN A 8 8.93 8.77 -29.03
CA GLN A 8 7.55 9.23 -29.20
C GLN A 8 7.11 10.07 -27.99
N ALA A 9 7.56 9.71 -26.78
CA ALA A 9 7.27 10.47 -25.58
C ALA A 9 7.89 11.87 -25.63
N VAL A 10 9.15 12.00 -26.05
CA VAL A 10 9.82 13.31 -26.18
C VAL A 10 9.12 14.20 -27.20
N GLN A 11 8.68 13.64 -28.34
CA GLN A 11 7.98 14.40 -29.38
C GLN A 11 6.61 14.91 -28.94
N ASN A 12 5.92 14.16 -28.06
CA ASN A 12 4.53 14.43 -27.68
C ASN A 12 4.39 14.85 -26.20
N LEU A 13 5.49 15.14 -25.50
CA LEU A 13 5.51 15.34 -24.05
C LEU A 13 4.49 16.40 -23.58
N PRO A 14 4.34 17.57 -24.23
CA PRO A 14 3.35 18.57 -23.80
C PRO A 14 1.90 18.05 -23.88
N GLN A 15 1.59 17.27 -24.92
CA GLN A 15 0.27 16.66 -25.08
C GLN A 15 0.05 15.56 -24.05
N LEU A 16 1.05 14.72 -23.82
CA LEU A 16 1.01 13.66 -22.81
C LEU A 16 0.74 14.24 -21.41
N ILE A 17 1.43 15.32 -21.03
CA ILE A 17 1.18 16.02 -19.76
C ILE A 17 -0.24 16.56 -19.70
N LYS A 18 -0.74 17.17 -20.79
CA LYS A 18 -2.09 17.72 -20.84
C LYS A 18 -3.18 16.65 -20.67
N TYR A 19 -3.00 15.47 -21.28
CA TYR A 19 -4.01 14.41 -21.26
C TYR A 19 -3.94 13.50 -20.02
N THR A 20 -2.81 13.49 -19.30
CA THR A 20 -2.62 12.61 -18.13
C THR A 20 -3.65 12.85 -17.01
N PRO A 21 -4.00 14.11 -16.64
CA PRO A 21 -5.06 14.37 -15.66
C PRO A 21 -6.45 13.95 -16.13
N ASP A 22 -6.74 14.10 -17.43
CA ASP A 22 -8.08 13.90 -18.00
C ASP A 22 -8.41 12.43 -18.26
N ASN A 23 -7.40 11.63 -18.62
CA ASN A 23 -7.62 10.23 -18.99
C ASN A 23 -7.65 9.27 -17.80
N CYS A 24 -7.24 9.69 -16.61
CA CYS A 24 -7.09 8.83 -15.40
C CYS A 24 -6.29 7.53 -15.65
N GLU A 25 -5.64 7.39 -16.80
CA GLU A 25 -4.86 6.23 -17.22
C GLU A 25 -3.37 6.55 -17.13
N GLU A 26 -2.63 5.61 -16.57
CA GLU A 26 -1.17 5.65 -16.51
C GLU A 26 -0.56 5.51 -17.92
N THR A 27 0.43 6.34 -18.23
CA THR A 27 1.22 6.23 -19.47
C THR A 27 2.59 5.63 -19.15
N ILE A 28 2.91 4.47 -19.74
CA ILE A 28 4.24 3.88 -19.61
C ILE A 28 5.13 4.40 -20.72
N ILE A 29 6.24 5.03 -20.36
CA ILE A 29 7.31 5.44 -21.28
C ILE A 29 8.43 4.40 -21.18
N VAL A 30 8.74 3.73 -22.28
CA VAL A 30 9.72 2.65 -22.35
C VAL A 30 10.95 3.08 -23.14
N SER A 31 12.12 2.69 -22.65
CA SER A 31 13.42 2.86 -23.28
C SER A 31 14.29 1.62 -23.08
N ASP A 32 15.42 1.55 -23.77
CA ASP A 32 16.37 0.44 -23.63
C ASP A 32 16.98 0.35 -22.22
N SER A 33 16.96 1.44 -21.45
CA SER A 33 17.47 1.48 -20.07
C SER A 33 16.40 1.18 -19.01
N GLY A 34 15.14 1.01 -19.41
CA GLY A 34 14.04 0.75 -18.50
C GLY A 34 12.77 1.53 -18.84
N SER A 35 11.82 1.51 -17.91
CA SER A 35 10.50 2.11 -18.08
C SER A 35 10.17 3.08 -16.96
N VAL A 36 9.44 4.14 -17.29
CA VAL A 36 8.91 5.13 -16.35
C VAL A 36 7.40 5.20 -16.54
N VAL A 37 6.67 5.31 -15.44
CA VAL A 37 5.22 5.51 -15.46
C VAL A 37 4.93 6.97 -15.18
N MET A 38 4.20 7.61 -16.09
CA MET A 38 3.64 8.92 -15.89
C MET A 38 2.19 8.76 -15.43
N ILE A 39 1.88 9.37 -14.29
CA ILE A 39 0.58 9.30 -13.63
C ILE A 39 0.24 10.71 -13.12
N ASP A 40 -1.05 11.03 -13.09
CA ASP A 40 -1.51 12.26 -12.45
C ASP A 40 -1.18 12.27 -10.94
N GLN A 41 -0.84 13.45 -10.43
CA GLN A 41 -0.43 13.60 -9.04
C GLN A 41 -1.57 13.28 -8.04
N HIS A 42 -2.82 13.60 -8.39
CA HIS A 42 -3.97 13.29 -7.55
C HIS A 42 -4.20 11.79 -7.47
N GLU A 43 -4.12 11.08 -8.59
CA GLU A 43 -4.23 9.63 -8.64
C GLU A 43 -3.08 8.94 -7.86
N TRP A 44 -1.84 9.42 -8.02
CA TRP A 44 -0.72 8.92 -7.23
C TRP A 44 -0.92 9.12 -5.72
N LYS A 45 -1.53 10.24 -5.32
CA LYS A 45 -1.86 10.48 -3.90
C LYS A 45 -2.89 9.47 -3.39
N LYS A 46 -3.90 9.11 -4.19
CA LYS A 46 -4.89 8.08 -3.81
C LYS A 46 -4.26 6.71 -3.64
N VAL A 47 -3.37 6.32 -4.57
CA VAL A 47 -2.62 5.04 -4.48
C VAL A 47 -1.80 5.00 -3.20
N ARG A 48 -1.01 6.05 -2.92
CA ARG A 48 -0.20 6.14 -1.70
C ARG A 48 -1.04 6.07 -0.44
N GLU A 49 -2.17 6.77 -0.39
CA GLU A 49 -3.04 6.75 0.79
C GLU A 49 -3.70 5.38 0.99
N THR A 50 -4.12 4.73 -0.10
CA THR A 50 -4.69 3.38 -0.05
C THR A 50 -3.67 2.37 0.50
N LEU A 51 -2.42 2.42 0.03
CA LEU A 51 -1.34 1.58 0.54
C LEU A 51 -1.04 1.87 2.01
N ARG A 52 -1.01 3.14 2.40
CA ARG A 52 -0.81 3.56 3.79
C ARG A 52 -1.90 2.97 4.69
N LEU A 53 -3.17 3.11 4.32
CA LEU A 53 -4.30 2.57 5.07
C LEU A 53 -4.26 1.04 5.14
N PHE A 54 -3.85 0.36 4.06
CA PHE A 54 -3.69 -1.09 4.03
C PHE A 54 -2.62 -1.56 5.03
N VAL A 55 -1.44 -0.91 5.03
CA VAL A 55 -0.36 -1.23 5.99
C VAL A 55 -0.83 -0.99 7.42
N ILE A 56 -1.45 0.16 7.70
CA ILE A 56 -1.99 0.48 9.03
C ILE A 56 -2.99 -0.57 9.49
N LYS A 57 -3.93 -0.98 8.62
CA LYS A 57 -4.91 -2.02 8.94
C LYS A 57 -4.23 -3.33 9.32
N ASN A 58 -3.23 -3.77 8.53
CA ASN A 58 -2.51 -5.01 8.82
C ASN A 58 -1.74 -4.93 10.14
N LEU A 59 -1.07 -3.81 10.41
CA LEU A 59 -0.39 -3.57 11.68
C LEU A 59 -1.36 -3.63 12.86
N LEU A 60 -2.50 -2.94 12.77
CA LEU A 60 -3.53 -2.99 13.82
C LEU A 60 -4.04 -4.40 14.07
N THR A 61 -4.24 -5.21 13.02
CA THR A 61 -4.65 -6.61 13.19
C THR A 61 -3.57 -7.48 13.83
N LEU A 62 -2.29 -7.19 13.61
CA LEU A 62 -1.18 -7.87 14.28
C LEU A 62 -1.17 -7.52 15.78
N TYR A 63 -1.18 -6.23 16.12
CA TYR A 63 -1.20 -5.78 17.51
C TYR A 63 -2.40 -6.31 18.30
N GLN A 64 -3.58 -6.37 17.69
CA GLN A 64 -4.76 -6.96 18.34
C GLN A 64 -4.62 -8.46 18.60
N LYS A 65 -3.93 -9.20 17.73
CA LYS A 65 -3.65 -10.62 17.95
C LYS A 65 -2.66 -10.80 19.10
N ASP A 66 -1.61 -9.99 19.15
CA ASP A 66 -0.58 -10.08 20.21
C ASP A 66 -1.18 -9.78 21.58
N ILE A 67 -1.98 -8.71 21.71
CA ILE A 67 -2.71 -8.39 22.95
C ILE A 67 -3.66 -9.52 23.35
N LYS A 68 -4.31 -10.18 22.39
CA LYS A 68 -5.21 -11.31 22.68
C LYS A 68 -4.43 -12.54 23.15
N ILE A 69 -3.25 -12.78 22.60
CA ILE A 69 -2.35 -13.88 23.01
C ILE A 69 -1.87 -13.63 24.45
N GLU A 70 -1.36 -12.43 24.76
CA GLU A 70 -0.91 -12.07 26.11
C GLU A 70 -2.04 -12.19 27.15
N ASN A 71 -3.24 -11.71 26.84
CA ASN A 71 -4.38 -11.87 27.75
C ASN A 71 -4.77 -13.36 27.95
N THR A 72 -4.61 -14.20 26.93
CA THR A 72 -4.90 -15.64 27.03
C THR A 72 -3.86 -16.34 27.91
N GLU A 73 -2.59 -15.99 27.79
CA GLU A 73 -1.51 -16.49 28.64
C GLU A 73 -1.69 -16.06 30.09
N LEU A 74 -1.97 -14.78 30.34
CA LEU A 74 -2.27 -14.26 31.67
C LEU A 74 -3.48 -14.97 32.30
N CYS A 75 -4.56 -15.17 31.55
CA CYS A 75 -5.72 -15.94 32.01
C CYS A 75 -5.35 -17.39 32.36
N ARG A 76 -4.50 -18.05 31.57
CA ARG A 76 -4.02 -19.42 31.84
C ARG A 76 -3.19 -19.48 33.11
N ILE A 77 -2.26 -18.54 33.30
CA ILE A 77 -1.41 -18.45 34.49
C ILE A 77 -2.28 -18.21 35.73
N LEU A 78 -3.21 -17.25 35.68
CA LEU A 78 -4.14 -16.97 36.77
C LEU A 78 -5.02 -18.20 37.10
N SER A 79 -5.49 -18.93 36.09
CA SER A 79 -6.27 -20.17 36.28
C SER A 79 -5.45 -21.30 36.90
N ALA A 80 -4.16 -21.39 36.58
CA ALA A 80 -3.24 -22.37 37.15
C ALA A 80 -2.92 -22.03 38.62
N LEU A 81 -2.71 -20.75 38.92
CA LEU A 81 -2.49 -20.26 40.29
C LEU A 81 -3.72 -20.49 41.17
N LYS A 82 -4.93 -20.14 40.70
CA LYS A 82 -6.18 -20.41 41.45
C LYS A 82 -6.34 -21.89 41.81
N ARG A 83 -6.08 -22.80 40.86
CA ARG A 83 -6.15 -24.26 41.10
C ARG A 83 -5.11 -24.75 42.11
N ARG A 84 -3.94 -24.12 42.17
CA ARG A 84 -2.82 -24.53 43.03
C ARG A 84 -2.93 -23.98 44.46
N PHE A 85 -3.56 -22.83 44.63
CA PHE A 85 -3.70 -22.17 45.94
C PHE A 85 -5.10 -22.28 46.56
N MET A 86 -6.07 -22.90 45.86
CA MET A 86 -7.43 -23.21 46.34
C MET A 86 -8.07 -22.06 47.14
N ILE A 87 -8.15 -20.90 46.48
CA ILE A 87 -9.12 -19.82 46.76
C ILE A 87 -10.09 -19.76 45.59
#